data_AF-A0A355H0K2-F1
#
_entry.id   AF-A0A355H0K2-F1
#
_cell.length_a   1.000
_cell.length_b   1.000
_cell.length_c   1.000
_cell.angle_alpha   90.00
_cell.angle_beta   90.00
_cell.angle_gamma   90.00
#
_symmetry.space_group_name_H-M   'P 1'
#
loop_
_entity.id
_entity.type
_entity.pdbx_description
1 polymer ?
#
loop_
_entity_poly.entity_id
_entity_poly.type
_entity_poly.pdbx_seq_one_letter_code
_entity_poly.pdbx_strand_id
1 'polypeptide(L)'
;MAIHIIPVNKLSAKALKGVIEEFISRNGTDYGAIEASLETSFQQVKNKLKNGSAVLIFDDETETTNIFPVDDPILKKLEAENDEFVLLK
;
A
#
# COMPACT_ATOMS: atom_id res chain seq x y z
N MET A 1 -8.87 -8.12 14.22
CA MET A 1 -8.20 -7.57 13.02
C MET A 1 -9.22 -7.21 11.95
N ALA A 2 -9.27 -5.94 11.53
CA ALA A 2 -10.03 -5.50 10.35
C ALA A 2 -9.05 -4.87 9.36
N ILE A 3 -9.17 -5.22 8.09
CA ILE A 3 -8.33 -4.65 7.02
C ILE A 3 -9.16 -3.67 6.19
N HIS A 4 -8.64 -2.46 6.03
CA HIS A 4 -9.28 -1.39 5.29
C HIS A 4 -8.49 -1.07 4.02
N ILE A 5 -9.15 -1.12 2.86
CA ILE A 5 -8.56 -0.59 1.61
C ILE A 5 -8.72 0.92 1.63
N ILE A 6 -7.60 1.63 1.58
CA ILE A 6 -7.56 3.09 1.63
C ILE A 6 -7.51 3.64 0.20
N PRO A 7 -8.54 4.36 -0.26
CA PRO A 7 -8.52 5.01 -1.56
C PRO A 7 -7.49 6.15 -1.57
N VAL A 8 -6.37 5.94 -2.28
CA VAL A 8 -5.23 6.87 -2.31
C VAL A 8 -5.57 8.26 -2.88
N ASN A 9 -6.65 8.37 -3.66
CA ASN A 9 -7.18 9.63 -4.17
C ASN A 9 -7.89 10.47 -3.09
N LYS A 10 -8.24 9.90 -1.94
CA LYS A 10 -8.77 10.62 -0.77
C LYS A 10 -7.66 11.13 0.15
N LEU A 11 -6.44 10.63 0.00
CA LEU A 11 -5.29 11.10 0.78
C LEU A 11 -4.77 12.43 0.26
N SER A 12 -4.40 13.31 1.19
CA SER A 12 -3.62 14.49 0.82
C SER A 12 -2.27 14.07 0.21
N ALA A 13 -1.70 14.90 -0.65
CA ALA A 13 -0.39 14.62 -1.25
C ALA A 13 0.69 14.38 -0.18
N LYS A 14 0.61 15.07 0.97
CA LYS A 14 1.52 14.90 2.10
C LYS A 14 1.32 13.54 2.79
N ALA A 15 0.07 13.14 3.03
CA ALA A 15 -0.23 11.84 3.65
C ALA A 15 0.19 10.68 2.77
N LEU A 16 -0.17 10.72 1.49
CA LEU A 16 0.26 9.72 0.52
C LEU A 16 1.79 9.66 0.43
N LYS A 17 2.46 10.82 0.49
CA LYS A 17 3.92 10.87 0.47
C LYS A 17 4.52 10.14 1.67
N GLY A 18 4.07 10.48 2.88
CA GLY A 18 4.56 9.88 4.12
C GLY A 18 4.36 8.36 4.16
N VAL A 19 3.18 7.88 3.77
CA VAL A 19 2.87 6.44 3.72
C VAL A 19 3.81 5.69 2.76
N ILE A 20 4.04 6.22 1.56
CA ILE A 20 4.94 5.58 0.58
C ILE A 20 6.39 5.62 1.06
N GLU A 21 6.85 6.73 1.64
CA GLU A 21 8.22 6.85 2.17
C GLU A 21 8.46 5.88 3.33
N GLU A 22 7.49 5.77 4.25
CA GLU A 22 7.53 4.87 5.39
C GLU A 22 7.52 3.40 4.95
N PHE A 23 6.70 3.07 3.96
CA PHE A 23 6.70 1.76 3.30
C PHE A 23 8.05 1.42 2.64
N ILE A 24 8.61 2.33 1.83
CA ILE A 24 9.92 2.11 1.19
C ILE A 24 11.04 1.97 2.21
N SER A 25 10.99 2.74 3.30
CA SER A 25 11.98 2.69 4.36
C SER A 25 11.96 1.37 5.13
N ARG A 26 10.78 0.74 5.30
CA ARG A 26 10.63 -0.58 5.93
C ARG A 26 11.01 -1.72 5.00
N ASN A 27 10.53 -1.67 3.76
CA ASN A 27 10.69 -2.72 2.75
C ASN A 27 11.95 -2.54 1.90
N GLY A 28 12.93 -1.78 2.41
CA GLY A 28 14.15 -1.41 1.71
C GLY A 28 14.72 -2.59 0.91
N THR A 29 14.84 -2.37 -0.40
CA THR A 29 15.57 -3.16 -1.42
C THR A 29 14.82 -4.15 -2.34
N ASP A 30 13.50 -4.40 -2.21
CA ASP A 30 12.81 -5.38 -3.09
C ASP A 30 11.87 -4.76 -4.16
N TYR A 31 12.29 -3.65 -4.77
CA TYR A 31 11.58 -3.06 -5.92
C TYR A 31 12.44 -3.09 -7.19
N GLY A 32 12.84 -4.29 -7.59
CA GLY A 32 13.56 -4.56 -8.83
C GLY A 32 15.08 -4.46 -8.67
N ALA A 33 15.80 -5.28 -9.43
CA ALA A 33 17.23 -5.60 -9.32
C ALA A 33 18.23 -4.44 -9.60
N ILE A 34 17.81 -3.19 -9.47
CA ILE A 34 18.67 -2.02 -9.57
C ILE A 34 18.36 -1.17 -8.34
N GLU A 35 19.39 -0.85 -7.54
CA GLU A 35 19.32 0.06 -6.40
C GLU A 35 18.75 1.42 -6.84
N ALA A 36 17.43 1.51 -6.91
CA ALA A 36 16.73 2.70 -7.32
C ALA A 36 16.81 3.70 -6.17
N SER A 37 17.08 4.97 -6.50
CA SER A 37 17.05 6.04 -5.51
C SER A 37 15.68 6.06 -4.81
N LEU A 38 15.64 6.54 -3.55
CA LEU A 38 14.40 6.67 -2.79
C LEU A 38 13.31 7.39 -3.59
N GLU A 39 13.69 8.43 -4.35
CA GLU A 39 12.78 9.16 -5.23
C GLU A 39 12.24 8.30 -6.39
N THR A 40 13.08 7.45 -7.00
CA THR A 40 12.66 6.55 -8.08
C THR A 40 11.66 5.51 -7.55
N SER A 41 11.98 4.86 -6.43
CA SER A 41 11.09 3.91 -5.75
C SER A 41 9.78 4.57 -5.37
N PHE A 42 9.83 5.82 -4.87
CA PHE A 42 8.65 6.61 -4.57
C PHE A 42 7.75 6.81 -5.79
N GLN A 43 8.31 7.26 -6.93
CA GLN A 43 7.52 7.46 -8.15
C GLN A 43 6.93 6.15 -8.67
N GLN A 44 7.67 5.04 -8.60
CA GLN A 44 7.17 3.73 -9.01
C GLN A 44 5.96 3.28 -8.17
N VAL A 45 6.08 3.32 -6.84
CA VAL A 45 4.98 2.96 -5.93
C VAL A 45 3.79 3.90 -6.12
N LYS A 46 4.03 5.21 -6.19
CA LYS A 46 2.99 6.21 -6.45
C LYS A 46 2.25 5.94 -7.76
N ASN A 47 2.96 5.57 -8.82
CA ASN A 47 2.34 5.27 -10.11
C ASN A 47 1.50 4.00 -10.05
N LYS A 48 1.97 2.94 -9.37
CA LYS A 48 1.20 1.70 -9.15
C LYS A 48 -0.08 1.94 -8.34
N LEU A 49 -0.02 2.82 -7.34
CA LEU A 49 -1.21 3.20 -6.57
C LEU A 49 -2.19 4.02 -7.42
N LYS A 50 -1.68 4.94 -8.26
CA LYS A 50 -2.52 5.78 -9.13
C LYS A 50 -3.19 5.02 -10.27
N ASN A 51 -2.51 4.04 -10.86
CA ASN A 51 -3.05 3.26 -11.98
C ASN A 51 -3.86 2.04 -11.51
N GLY A 52 -3.96 1.80 -10.21
CA GLY A 52 -4.72 0.69 -9.62
C GLY A 52 -4.01 -0.66 -9.65
N SER A 53 -2.74 -0.73 -10.07
CA SER A 53 -1.95 -1.97 -10.02
C SER A 53 -1.43 -2.32 -8.62
N ALA A 54 -1.58 -1.40 -7.65
CA ALA A 54 -1.34 -1.66 -6.24
C ALA A 54 -2.43 -0.99 -5.39
N VAL A 55 -2.67 -1.56 -4.20
CA VAL A 55 -3.63 -1.07 -3.22
C VAL A 55 -2.91 -0.71 -1.93
N LEU A 56 -3.37 0.37 -1.28
CA LEU A 56 -2.97 0.72 0.07
C LEU A 56 -3.96 0.09 1.04
N ILE A 57 -3.46 -0.69 2.00
CA ILE A 57 -4.24 -1.25 3.07
C ILE A 57 -3.83 -0.67 4.42
N PHE A 58 -4.78 -0.60 5.33
CA PHE A 58 -4.57 -0.29 6.73
C PHE A 58 -5.06 -1.46 7.59
N ASP A 59 -4.21 -1.93 8.48
CA ASP A 59 -4.54 -2.91 9.50
C ASP A 59 -4.79 -2.17 10.82
N ASP A 60 -6.04 -2.20 11.27
CA ASP A 60 -6.48 -1.51 12.50
C ASP A 60 -5.89 -2.13 13.77
N GLU A 61 -5.53 -3.42 13.74
CA GLU A 61 -4.98 -4.10 14.92
C GLU A 61 -3.52 -3.72 15.16
N THR A 62 -2.74 -3.63 14.09
CA THR A 62 -1.33 -3.23 14.18
C THR A 62 -1.12 -1.73 14.00
N GLU A 63 -2.19 -1.00 13.64
CA GLU A 63 -2.16 0.40 13.22
C GLU A 63 -1.12 0.67 12.13
N THR A 64 -0.91 -0.31 11.23
CA THR A 64 0.09 -0.20 10.17
C THR A 64 -0.54 -0.08 8.79
N THR A 65 0.15 0.65 7.91
CA THR A 65 -0.18 0.67 6.49
C THR A 65 0.71 -0.28 5.72
N ASN A 66 0.19 -0.90 4.66
CA ASN A 66 0.98 -1.72 3.73
C ASN A 66 0.49 -1.50 2.30
N ILE A 67 1.38 -1.75 1.33
CA ILE A 67 1.08 -1.62 -0.09
C ILE A 67 1.32 -2.97 -0.77
N PHE A 68 0.29 -3.50 -1.41
CA PHE A 68 0.36 -4.78 -2.13
C PHE A 68 -0.03 -4.60 -3.60
N PRO A 69 0.57 -5.36 -4.52
CA PRO A 69 0.03 -5.53 -5.87
C PRO A 69 -1.43 -5.97 -5.78
N VAL A 70 -2.28 -5.47 -6.69
CA VAL A 70 -3.71 -5.82 -6.70
C VAL A 70 -3.96 -7.32 -6.90
N ASP A 71 -3.04 -8.02 -7.57
CA ASP A 71 -3.08 -9.46 -7.82
C ASP A 71 -2.36 -10.30 -6.75
N ASP A 72 -1.87 -9.68 -5.66
CA ASP A 72 -1.15 -10.40 -4.62
C ASP A 72 -2.07 -11.40 -3.90
N PRO A 73 -1.70 -12.69 -3.80
CA PRO A 73 -2.54 -13.70 -3.16
C PRO A 73 -2.83 -13.40 -1.68
N ILE A 74 -2.01 -12.57 -1.01
CA ILE A 74 -2.27 -12.18 0.37
C ILE A 74 -3.56 -11.38 0.50
N LEU A 75 -3.93 -10.58 -0.52
CA LEU A 75 -5.18 -9.80 -0.48
C LEU A 75 -6.40 -10.72 -0.42
N LYS A 76 -6.41 -11.80 -1.21
CA LYS A 76 -7.47 -12.82 -1.17
C LYS A 76 -7.54 -13.55 0.16
N LYS A 77 -6.37 -13.77 0.78
CA LYS A 77 -6.29 -14.40 2.10
C LYS A 77 -6.84 -13.47 3.18
N LEU A 78 -6.48 -12.20 3.14
CA LEU A 78 -7.04 -11.17 4.02
C LEU A 78 -8.55 -11.05 3.81
N GLU A 79 -9.07 -11.16 2.58
CA GLU A 79 -10.52 -11.18 2.30
C GLU A 79 -11.23 -12.40 2.88
N ALA A 80 -10.59 -13.58 2.85
CA ALA A 80 -11.17 -14.79 3.42
C ALA A 80 -11.16 -14.82 4.96
N GLU A 81 -10.26 -14.06 5.59
CA GLU A 81 -10.13 -13.96 7.06
C GLU A 81 -10.92 -12.76 7.64
N ASN A 82 -11.31 -11.79 6.82
CA ASN A 82 -12.12 -10.64 7.22
C ASN A 82 -13.55 -10.77 6.67
N ASP A 83 -14.52 -11.02 7.55
CA ASP A 83 -15.94 -11.16 7.21
C ASP A 83 -16.55 -9.89 6.55
N GLU A 84 -15.86 -8.73 6.59
CA GLU A 84 -16.31 -7.51 5.90
C GLU A 84 -15.12 -6.59 5.54
N PHE A 85 -14.71 -6.53 4.26
CA PHE A 85 -13.83 -5.46 3.77
C PHE A 85 -14.63 -4.15 3.73
N VAL A 86 -14.41 -3.28 4.71
CA VAL A 86 -15.03 -1.95 4.69
C VAL A 86 -14.22 -1.04 3.77
N LEU A 87 -14.74 -0.80 2.56
CA LEU A 87 -14.27 0.29 1.72
C LEU A 87 -14.56 1.61 2.45
N LEU A 88 -13.53 2.31 2.93
CA LEU A 88 -13.69 3.66 3.46
C LEU A 88 -14.06 4.59 2.29
N LYS A 89 -15.35 4.90 2.15
CA LYS A 89 -15.90 5.80 1.11
C LYS A 89 -15.71 7.28 1.43
#